data_AF-A0A9K3DQN4-F1
#
_entry.id   AF-A0A9K3DQN4-F1
#
_cell.length_a   1.000
_cell.length_b   1.000
_cell.length_c   1.000
_cell.angle_alpha   90.00
_cell.angle_beta   90.00
_cell.angle_gamma   90.00
#
_symmetry.space_group_name_H-M   'P 1'
#
loop_
_entity.id
_entity.type
_entity.pdbx_description
1 polymer ?
#
loop_
_entity_poly.entity_id
_entity_poly.type
_entity_poly.pdbx_seq_one_letter_code
_entity_poly.pdbx_strand_id
1 'polypeptide(L)'
;MGEDTLEFENVKRAFAEEREKFNAEKKGLSWRVADAEQKLAQEKQFNTNKQKEWEIACERTNKELQAQREAIVRLSGEKTKISDEAEHEHAAHQKREQEYVERITKLEKFAEEKIAESKASEILVEEVTANCKWLLAHAMPLIAERIAGSEELAKYMYDLGEAAYAHGHKEDYAEGRAATEAKEPLKNFELYKTDCTARYAEKRQEFESLEFGVVKAAGKLSRKPNDIALLKIALGDVDRETGGAGTSHQE
;
A
#
# COMPACT_ATOMS: atom_id res chain seq x y z
N MET A 1 57.56 -58.64 133.25
CA MET A 1 58.53 -57.88 132.42
C MET A 1 58.59 -58.37 130.95
N GLY A 2 57.80 -59.38 130.52
CA GLY A 2 57.85 -59.90 129.13
C GLY A 2 56.62 -59.63 128.25
N GLU A 3 55.46 -59.32 128.84
CA GLU A 3 54.21 -59.05 128.08
C GLU A 3 54.17 -57.62 127.52
N ASP A 4 54.52 -56.60 128.30
CA ASP A 4 54.55 -55.19 127.86
C ASP A 4 55.49 -54.94 126.66
N THR A 5 56.58 -55.71 126.55
CA THR A 5 57.52 -55.65 125.42
C THR A 5 56.97 -56.27 124.13
N LEU A 6 56.11 -57.29 124.25
CA LEU A 6 55.45 -57.94 123.12
C LEU A 6 54.30 -57.07 122.58
N GLU A 7 53.55 -56.43 123.47
CA GLU A 7 52.48 -55.49 123.09
C GLU A 7 53.04 -54.26 122.37
N PHE A 8 54.14 -53.69 122.86
CA PHE A 8 54.80 -52.55 122.19
C PHE A 8 55.31 -52.88 120.77
N GLU A 9 55.94 -54.04 120.59
CA GLU A 9 56.40 -54.48 119.26
C GLU A 9 55.24 -54.80 118.30
N ASN A 10 54.11 -55.30 118.81
CA ASN A 10 52.90 -55.50 118.01
C ASN A 10 52.26 -54.17 117.57
N VAL A 11 52.18 -53.18 118.45
CA VAL A 11 51.67 -51.83 118.12
C VAL A 11 52.57 -51.15 117.08
N LYS A 12 53.89 -51.27 117.23
CA LYS A 12 54.87 -50.73 116.27
C LYS A 12 54.74 -51.36 114.88
N ARG A 13 54.48 -52.68 114.80
CA ARG A 13 54.21 -53.39 113.55
C ARG A 13 52.90 -52.92 112.92
N ALA A 14 51.82 -52.85 113.70
CA ALA A 14 50.52 -52.37 113.22
C ALA A 14 50.59 -50.92 112.69
N PHE A 15 51.33 -50.04 113.37
CA PHE A 15 51.55 -48.68 112.92
C PHE A 15 52.37 -48.61 111.61
N ALA A 16 53.37 -49.47 111.46
CA ALA A 16 54.13 -49.57 110.20
C ALA A 16 53.23 -50.04 109.04
N GLU A 17 52.36 -51.03 109.27
CA GLU A 17 51.38 -51.52 108.28
C GLU A 17 50.34 -50.45 107.91
N GLU A 18 49.80 -49.71 108.89
CA GLU A 18 48.88 -48.59 108.61
C GLU A 18 49.59 -47.47 107.84
N ARG A 19 50.83 -47.16 108.18
CA ARG A 19 51.63 -46.18 107.45
C ARG A 19 51.89 -46.61 106.02
N GLU A 20 52.13 -47.89 105.77
CA GLU A 20 52.28 -48.44 104.42
C GLU A 20 50.95 -48.38 103.64
N LYS A 21 49.83 -48.78 104.26
CA LYS A 21 48.48 -48.67 103.65
C LYS A 21 48.15 -47.22 103.29
N PHE A 22 48.39 -46.28 104.21
CA PHE A 22 48.19 -44.85 103.98
C PHE A 22 49.07 -44.32 102.83
N ASN A 23 50.33 -44.72 102.77
CA ASN A 23 51.23 -44.31 101.70
C ASN A 23 50.82 -44.91 100.34
N ALA A 24 50.34 -46.15 100.32
CA ALA A 24 49.83 -46.80 99.11
C ALA A 24 48.55 -46.10 98.62
N GLU A 25 47.63 -45.78 99.52
CA GLU A 25 46.40 -45.04 99.21
C GLU A 25 46.70 -43.61 98.73
N LYS A 26 47.62 -42.91 99.39
CA LYS A 26 48.08 -41.57 98.97
C LYS A 26 48.67 -41.59 97.56
N LYS A 27 49.50 -42.59 97.23
CA LYS A 27 50.02 -42.78 95.87
C LYS A 27 48.90 -43.09 94.87
N GLY A 28 47.97 -43.97 95.24
CA GLY A 28 46.82 -44.32 94.39
C GLY A 28 45.88 -43.13 94.14
N LEU A 29 45.64 -42.28 95.14
CA LEU A 29 44.90 -41.03 94.99
C LEU A 29 45.65 -40.04 94.10
N SER A 30 46.95 -39.84 94.34
CA SER A 30 47.78 -38.95 93.52
C SER A 30 47.78 -39.37 92.05
N TRP A 31 47.84 -40.68 91.76
CA TRP A 31 47.78 -41.19 90.39
C TRP A 31 46.41 -40.99 89.74
N ARG A 32 45.32 -41.23 90.47
CA ARG A 32 43.95 -40.98 89.98
C ARG A 32 43.70 -39.50 89.70
N VAL A 33 44.21 -38.60 90.54
CA VAL A 33 44.12 -37.15 90.31
C VAL A 33 44.91 -36.76 89.06
N ALA A 34 46.15 -37.24 88.90
CA ALA A 34 46.95 -36.95 87.72
C ALA A 34 46.31 -37.48 86.42
N ASP A 35 45.74 -38.69 86.43
CA ASP A 35 45.01 -39.26 85.29
C ASP A 35 43.74 -38.45 84.96
N ALA A 36 42.99 -38.02 85.98
CA ALA A 36 41.81 -37.18 85.80
C ALA A 36 42.16 -35.79 85.26
N GLU A 37 43.25 -35.18 85.75
CA GLU A 37 43.76 -33.90 85.25
C GLU A 37 44.23 -34.01 83.79
N GLN A 38 44.90 -35.10 83.44
CA GLN A 38 45.31 -35.37 82.06
C GLN A 38 44.10 -35.53 81.13
N LYS A 39 43.09 -36.31 81.53
CA LYS A 39 41.84 -36.45 80.78
C LYS A 39 41.10 -35.13 80.64
N LEU A 40 41.02 -34.33 81.71
CA LEU A 40 40.41 -33.01 81.67
C LEU A 40 41.17 -32.07 80.72
N ALA A 41 42.50 -32.12 80.69
CA ALA A 41 43.29 -31.33 79.76
C ALA A 41 43.05 -31.75 78.30
N GLN A 42 42.97 -33.05 78.03
CA GLN A 42 42.65 -33.59 76.69
C GLN A 42 41.25 -33.17 76.23
N GLU A 43 40.24 -33.29 77.09
CA GLU A 43 38.87 -32.85 76.79
C GLU A 43 38.78 -31.35 76.55
N LYS A 44 39.48 -30.53 77.36
CA LYS A 44 39.55 -29.08 77.14
C LYS A 44 40.16 -28.75 75.79
N GLN A 45 41.26 -29.42 75.41
CA GLN A 45 41.90 -29.23 74.11
C GLN A 45 40.99 -29.66 72.96
N PHE A 46 40.33 -30.81 73.09
CA PHE A 46 39.39 -31.32 72.09
C PHE A 46 38.20 -30.37 71.89
N ASN A 47 37.61 -29.88 72.98
CA ASN A 47 36.51 -28.91 72.92
C ASN A 47 36.95 -27.59 72.28
N THR A 48 38.15 -27.09 72.63
CA THR A 48 38.71 -25.89 72.01
C THR A 48 38.92 -26.06 70.51
N ASN A 49 39.41 -27.22 70.06
CA ASN A 49 39.59 -27.50 68.64
C ASN A 49 38.25 -27.58 67.90
N LYS A 50 37.25 -28.27 68.48
CA LYS A 50 35.89 -28.30 67.91
C LYS A 50 35.28 -26.92 67.80
N GLN A 51 35.42 -26.08 68.82
CA GLN A 51 34.90 -24.72 68.79
C GLN A 51 35.51 -23.94 67.62
N LYS A 52 36.84 -24.02 67.43
CA LYS A 52 37.52 -23.36 66.31
C LYS A 52 37.04 -23.88 64.96
N GLU A 53 36.89 -25.19 64.81
CA GLU A 53 36.37 -25.80 63.58
C GLU A 53 34.95 -25.32 63.27
N TRP A 54 34.09 -25.23 64.28
CA TRP A 54 32.74 -24.67 64.15
C TRP A 54 32.75 -23.19 63.76
N GLU A 55 33.58 -22.37 64.39
CA GLU A 55 33.72 -20.94 64.06
C GLU A 55 34.17 -20.77 62.60
N ILE A 56 35.18 -21.52 62.14
CA ILE A 56 35.64 -21.50 60.74
C ILE A 56 34.52 -21.92 59.78
N ALA A 57 33.77 -22.97 60.12
CA ALA A 57 32.65 -23.42 59.29
C ALA A 57 31.55 -22.35 59.19
N CYS A 58 31.19 -21.73 60.32
CA CYS A 58 30.22 -20.63 60.36
C CYS A 58 30.67 -19.42 59.53
N GLU A 59 31.93 -19.01 59.63
CA GLU A 59 32.48 -17.93 58.82
C GLU A 59 32.42 -18.25 57.32
N ARG A 60 32.79 -19.47 56.94
CA ARG A 60 32.73 -19.91 55.55
C ARG A 60 31.30 -19.87 55.01
N THR A 61 30.35 -20.40 55.76
CA THR A 61 28.93 -20.38 55.38
C THR A 61 28.39 -18.96 55.29
N ASN A 62 28.76 -18.07 56.21
CA ASN A 62 28.32 -16.67 56.17
C ASN A 62 28.86 -15.94 54.93
N LYS A 63 30.13 -16.16 54.56
CA LYS A 63 30.72 -15.59 53.34
C LYS A 63 30.00 -16.10 52.08
N GLU A 64 29.69 -17.39 52.03
CA GLU A 64 28.95 -17.99 50.92
C GLU A 64 27.54 -17.40 50.80
N LEU A 65 26.81 -17.31 51.91
CA LEU A 65 25.47 -16.72 51.93
C LEU A 65 25.48 -15.24 51.52
N GLN A 66 26.51 -14.49 51.93
CA GLN A 66 26.68 -13.11 51.50
C GLN A 66 26.90 -13.03 49.98
N ALA A 67 27.81 -13.84 49.43
CA ALA A 67 28.07 -13.89 47.99
C ALA A 67 26.81 -14.25 47.18
N GLN A 68 26.01 -15.21 47.68
CA GLN A 68 24.74 -15.57 47.05
C GLN A 68 23.72 -14.43 47.10
N ARG A 69 23.62 -13.70 48.22
CA ARG A 69 22.73 -12.53 48.33
C ARG A 69 23.14 -11.43 47.34
N GLU A 70 24.43 -11.14 47.23
CA GLU A 70 24.95 -10.16 46.27
C GLU A 70 24.65 -10.58 44.83
N ALA A 71 24.81 -11.87 44.50
CA ALA A 71 24.45 -12.41 43.20
C ALA A 71 22.94 -12.28 42.89
N ILE A 72 22.07 -12.55 43.86
CA ILE A 72 20.61 -12.38 43.72
C ILE A 72 20.26 -10.93 43.43
N VAL A 73 20.86 -9.97 44.16
CA VAL A 73 20.61 -8.54 43.95
C VAL A 73 21.04 -8.12 42.55
N ARG A 74 22.24 -8.53 42.11
CA ARG A 74 22.74 -8.24 40.77
C ARG A 74 21.83 -8.80 39.67
N LEU A 75 21.50 -10.09 39.76
CA LEU A 75 20.63 -10.76 38.77
C LEU A 75 19.22 -10.16 38.75
N SER A 76 18.70 -9.74 39.90
CA SER A 76 17.41 -9.06 39.98
C SER A 76 17.44 -7.72 39.25
N GLY A 77 18.53 -6.95 39.42
CA GLY A 77 18.73 -5.70 38.68
C GLY A 77 18.86 -5.91 37.17
N GLU A 78 19.62 -6.91 36.74
CA GLU A 78 19.74 -7.28 35.33
C GLU A 78 18.39 -7.71 34.74
N LYS A 79 17.60 -8.50 35.49
CA LYS A 79 16.25 -8.91 35.08
C LYS A 79 15.34 -7.70 34.88
N THR A 80 15.33 -6.74 35.80
CA THR A 80 14.53 -5.52 35.66
C THR A 80 14.96 -4.74 34.43
N LYS A 81 16.27 -4.54 34.23
CA LYS A 81 16.77 -3.82 33.05
C LYS A 81 16.35 -4.48 31.73
N ILE A 82 16.46 -5.80 31.62
CA ILE A 82 16.02 -6.55 30.43
C ILE A 82 14.50 -6.43 30.24
N SER A 83 13.73 -6.47 31.33
CA SER A 83 12.27 -6.28 31.29
C SER A 83 11.90 -4.90 30.73
N ASP A 84 12.54 -3.85 31.22
CA ASP A 84 12.28 -2.47 30.79
C ASP A 84 12.65 -2.27 29.30
N GLU A 85 13.78 -2.84 28.87
CA GLU A 85 14.22 -2.81 27.47
C GLU A 85 13.21 -3.55 26.55
N ALA A 86 12.73 -4.72 26.97
CA ALA A 86 11.73 -5.50 26.23
C ALA A 86 10.38 -4.77 26.14
N GLU A 87 9.92 -4.15 27.23
CA GLU A 87 8.69 -3.35 27.24
C GLU A 87 8.79 -2.14 26.30
N HIS A 88 9.93 -1.45 26.31
CA HIS A 88 10.18 -0.32 25.41
C HIS A 88 10.21 -0.77 23.94
N GLU A 89 10.88 -1.89 23.63
CA GLU A 89 10.91 -2.44 22.27
C GLU A 89 9.52 -2.88 21.79
N HIS A 90 8.73 -3.54 22.66
CA HIS A 90 7.35 -3.91 22.37
C HIS A 90 6.48 -2.68 22.06
N ALA A 91 6.57 -1.62 22.85
CA ALA A 91 5.83 -0.37 22.61
C ALA A 91 6.25 0.28 21.28
N ALA A 92 7.55 0.30 20.98
CA ALA A 92 8.06 0.83 19.71
C ALA A 92 7.62 -0.02 18.50
N HIS A 93 7.55 -1.35 18.66
CA HIS A 93 7.02 -2.24 17.63
C HIS A 93 5.53 -2.00 17.40
N GLN A 94 4.73 -1.94 18.46
CA GLN A 94 3.29 -1.69 18.38
C GLN A 94 2.98 -0.37 17.69
N LYS A 95 3.75 0.69 17.96
CA LYS A 95 3.62 1.97 17.26
C LYS A 95 3.90 1.85 15.76
N ARG A 96 4.99 1.16 15.38
CA ARG A 96 5.31 0.93 13.95
C ARG A 96 4.22 0.12 13.25
N GLU A 97 3.68 -0.88 13.93
CA GLU A 97 2.58 -1.70 13.41
C GLU A 97 1.33 -0.85 13.16
N GLN A 98 0.94 0.01 14.11
CA GLN A 98 -0.15 0.97 13.92
C GLN A 98 0.07 1.90 12.72
N GLU A 99 1.29 2.43 12.56
CA GLU A 99 1.65 3.27 11.40
C GLU A 99 1.53 2.51 10.08
N TYR A 100 1.88 1.21 10.04
CA TYR A 100 1.69 0.38 8.86
C TYR A 100 0.22 0.12 8.56
N VAL A 101 -0.59 -0.18 9.57
CA VAL A 101 -2.04 -0.37 9.41
C VAL A 101 -2.67 0.90 8.83
N GLU A 102 -2.35 2.08 9.37
CA GLU A 102 -2.87 3.35 8.84
C GLU A 102 -2.47 3.61 7.38
N ARG A 103 -1.24 3.25 7.00
CA ARG A 103 -0.77 3.38 5.60
C ARG A 103 -1.49 2.41 4.68
N ILE A 104 -1.70 1.18 5.12
CA ILE A 104 -2.44 0.16 4.35
C ILE A 104 -3.86 0.64 4.12
N THR A 105 -4.58 1.10 5.15
CA THR A 105 -5.95 1.61 5.00
C THR A 105 -6.03 2.80 4.04
N LYS A 106 -5.04 3.70 4.06
CA LYS A 106 -4.97 4.82 3.11
C LYS A 106 -4.77 4.33 1.67
N LEU A 107 -3.91 3.33 1.46
CA LEU A 107 -3.66 2.75 0.14
C LEU A 107 -4.87 1.97 -0.39
N GLU A 108 -5.57 1.23 0.48
CA GLU A 108 -6.80 0.52 0.12
C GLU A 108 -7.87 1.48 -0.36
N LYS A 109 -8.10 2.57 0.39
CA LYS A 109 -9.05 3.62 -0.02
C LYS A 109 -8.66 4.26 -1.36
N PHE A 110 -7.38 4.57 -1.55
CA PHE A 110 -6.90 5.13 -2.82
C PHE A 110 -7.07 4.14 -3.99
N ALA A 111 -6.85 2.85 -3.76
CA ALA A 111 -7.06 1.82 -4.77
C ALA A 111 -8.55 1.71 -5.16
N GLU A 112 -9.46 1.77 -4.19
CA GLU A 112 -10.91 1.82 -4.45
C GLU A 112 -11.31 3.04 -5.28
N GLU A 113 -10.80 4.23 -4.93
CA GLU A 113 -11.03 5.47 -5.69
C GLU A 113 -10.53 5.32 -7.14
N LYS A 114 -9.35 4.74 -7.35
CA LYS A 114 -8.79 4.51 -8.70
C LYS A 114 -9.56 3.47 -9.51
N ILE A 115 -10.06 2.42 -8.86
CA ILE A 115 -10.93 1.44 -9.52
C ILE A 115 -12.24 2.12 -9.96
N ALA A 116 -12.82 2.98 -9.12
CA ALA A 116 -14.03 3.71 -9.46
C ALA A 116 -13.80 4.69 -10.63
N GLU A 117 -12.69 5.45 -10.60
CA GLU A 117 -12.29 6.36 -11.68
C GLU A 117 -12.05 5.62 -13.01
N SER A 118 -11.40 4.44 -12.96
CA SER A 118 -11.16 3.60 -14.13
C SER A 118 -12.48 3.11 -14.74
N LYS A 119 -13.42 2.63 -13.92
CA LYS A 119 -14.74 2.18 -14.39
C LYS A 119 -15.54 3.32 -15.03
N ALA A 120 -15.53 4.51 -14.41
CA ALA A 120 -16.17 5.69 -14.97
C ALA A 120 -15.57 6.09 -16.32
N SER A 121 -14.24 6.03 -16.44
CA SER A 121 -13.53 6.32 -17.70
C SER A 121 -13.83 5.28 -18.78
N GLU A 122 -13.93 4.00 -18.43
CA GLU A 122 -14.28 2.92 -19.35
C GLU A 122 -15.68 3.13 -19.94
N ILE A 123 -16.68 3.45 -19.11
CA ILE A 123 -18.04 3.79 -19.56
C ILE A 123 -18.01 4.97 -20.54
N LEU A 124 -17.27 6.03 -20.24
CA LEU A 124 -17.15 7.18 -21.13
C LEU A 124 -16.52 6.81 -22.49
N VAL A 125 -15.49 5.96 -22.48
CA VAL A 125 -14.86 5.47 -23.72
C VAL A 125 -15.84 4.61 -24.53
N GLU A 126 -16.61 3.75 -23.87
CA GLU A 126 -17.65 2.94 -24.52
C GLU A 126 -18.74 3.82 -25.15
N GLU A 127 -19.24 4.82 -24.42
CA GLU A 127 -20.23 5.78 -24.92
C GLU A 127 -19.72 6.57 -26.13
N VAL A 128 -18.49 7.11 -26.05
CA VAL A 128 -17.85 7.82 -27.17
C VAL A 128 -17.67 6.89 -28.37
N THR A 129 -17.23 5.65 -28.13
CA THR A 129 -17.05 4.65 -29.19
C THR A 129 -18.37 4.31 -29.86
N ALA A 130 -19.44 4.09 -29.09
CA ALA A 130 -20.79 3.83 -29.61
C ALA A 130 -21.30 5.01 -30.43
N ASN A 131 -21.09 6.23 -29.94
CA ASN A 131 -21.44 7.46 -30.63
C ASN A 131 -20.66 7.64 -31.94
N CYS A 132 -19.35 7.39 -31.96
CA CYS A 132 -18.54 7.41 -33.18
C CYS A 132 -19.03 6.38 -34.20
N LYS A 133 -19.31 5.14 -33.76
CA LYS A 133 -19.88 4.10 -34.63
C LYS A 133 -21.21 4.54 -35.22
N TRP A 134 -22.08 5.13 -34.41
CA TRP A 134 -23.37 5.65 -34.87
C TRP A 134 -23.23 6.77 -35.91
N LEU A 135 -22.35 7.75 -35.65
CA LEU A 135 -22.09 8.86 -36.57
C LEU A 135 -21.58 8.36 -37.93
N LEU A 136 -20.65 7.40 -37.93
CA LEU A 136 -20.09 6.81 -39.15
C LEU A 136 -21.14 5.99 -39.92
N ALA A 137 -21.94 5.20 -39.21
CA ALA A 137 -22.90 4.28 -39.84
C ALA A 137 -24.20 4.96 -40.31
N HIS A 138 -24.65 6.03 -39.64
CA HIS A 138 -25.97 6.63 -39.88
C HIS A 138 -25.87 8.10 -40.28
N ALA A 139 -25.19 8.92 -39.48
CA ALA A 139 -25.18 10.37 -39.73
C ALA A 139 -24.45 10.74 -41.03
N MET A 140 -23.28 10.14 -41.28
CA MET A 140 -22.50 10.41 -42.50
C MET A 140 -23.27 10.05 -43.79
N PRO A 141 -23.86 8.85 -43.92
CA PRO A 141 -24.70 8.52 -45.07
C PRO A 141 -25.88 9.47 -45.27
N LEU A 142 -26.61 9.82 -44.22
CA LEU A 142 -27.77 10.72 -44.30
C LEU A 142 -27.36 12.14 -44.72
N ILE A 143 -26.23 12.65 -44.22
CA ILE A 143 -25.68 13.93 -44.64
C ILE A 143 -25.27 13.87 -46.12
N ALA A 144 -24.59 12.80 -46.55
CA ALA A 144 -24.19 12.61 -47.94
C ALA A 144 -25.38 12.52 -48.89
N GLU A 145 -26.43 11.80 -48.50
CA GLU A 145 -27.68 11.68 -49.26
C GLU A 145 -28.39 13.04 -49.40
N ARG A 146 -28.52 13.79 -48.29
CA ARG A 146 -29.13 15.14 -48.34
C ARG A 146 -28.32 16.12 -49.19
N ILE A 147 -27.00 16.02 -49.20
CA ILE A 147 -26.14 16.83 -50.08
C ILE A 147 -26.39 16.45 -51.54
N ALA A 148 -26.37 15.16 -51.86
CA ALA A 148 -26.58 14.65 -53.22
C ALA A 148 -27.99 14.99 -53.76
N GLY A 149 -29.00 14.99 -52.89
CA GLY A 149 -30.38 15.37 -53.22
C GLY A 149 -30.69 16.86 -53.09
N SER A 150 -29.70 17.72 -52.80
CA SER A 150 -29.98 19.15 -52.61
C SER A 150 -30.29 19.84 -53.94
N GLU A 151 -31.40 20.58 -53.96
CA GLU A 151 -31.79 21.40 -55.12
C GLU A 151 -30.74 22.48 -55.41
N GLU A 152 -30.05 22.97 -54.38
CA GLU A 152 -28.94 23.92 -54.50
C GLU A 152 -27.76 23.31 -55.28
N LEU A 153 -27.36 22.07 -54.98
CA LEU A 153 -26.34 21.35 -55.74
C LEU A 153 -26.83 21.03 -57.15
N ALA A 154 -28.08 20.58 -57.29
CA ALA A 154 -28.67 20.25 -58.58
C ALA A 154 -28.71 21.47 -59.51
N LYS A 155 -29.16 22.62 -58.99
CA LYS A 155 -29.18 23.90 -59.71
C LYS A 155 -27.77 24.35 -60.07
N TYR A 156 -26.83 24.27 -59.13
CA TYR A 156 -25.44 24.61 -59.41
C TYR A 156 -24.83 23.70 -60.51
N MET A 157 -25.04 22.39 -60.43
CA MET A 157 -24.56 21.44 -61.44
C MET A 157 -25.19 21.70 -62.82
N TYR A 158 -26.45 22.13 -62.84
CA TYR A 158 -27.14 22.57 -64.06
C TYR A 158 -26.51 23.85 -64.63
N ASP A 159 -26.34 24.89 -63.81
CA ASP A 159 -25.74 26.18 -64.21
C ASP A 159 -24.29 25.99 -64.69
N LEU A 160 -23.52 25.11 -64.05
CA LEU A 160 -22.16 24.75 -64.48
C LEU A 160 -22.17 24.02 -65.83
N GLY A 161 -23.15 23.11 -66.04
CA GLY A 161 -23.36 22.42 -67.30
C GLY A 161 -23.73 23.38 -68.43
N GLU A 162 -24.59 24.36 -68.17
CA GLU A 162 -24.96 25.41 -69.11
C GLU A 162 -23.75 26.29 -69.47
N ALA A 163 -22.95 26.70 -68.48
CA ALA A 163 -21.71 27.45 -68.71
C ALA A 163 -20.69 26.66 -69.56
N ALA A 164 -20.59 25.34 -69.34
CA ALA A 164 -19.75 24.46 -70.15
C ALA A 164 -20.32 24.23 -71.56
N TYR A 165 -21.65 24.21 -71.71
CA TYR A 165 -22.31 24.10 -73.02
C TYR A 165 -22.19 25.40 -73.82
N ALA A 166 -22.26 26.57 -73.16
CA ALA A 166 -22.02 27.87 -73.78
C ALA A 166 -20.61 27.94 -74.41
N HIS A 167 -19.59 27.36 -73.76
CA HIS A 167 -18.25 27.19 -74.32
C HIS A 167 -18.23 26.37 -75.65
N GLY A 168 -19.30 25.66 -75.99
CA GLY A 168 -19.40 24.77 -77.16
C GLY A 168 -20.45 25.16 -78.20
N HIS A 169 -20.91 26.41 -78.27
CA HIS A 169 -21.96 26.82 -79.21
C HIS A 169 -21.62 26.45 -80.67
N LYS A 170 -22.54 25.73 -81.32
CA LYS A 170 -22.41 25.26 -82.72
C LYS A 170 -22.42 26.40 -83.75
N GLU A 171 -23.00 27.56 -83.40
CA GLU A 171 -23.14 28.72 -84.27
C GLU A 171 -21.83 29.53 -84.34
N ASP A 172 -21.08 29.62 -83.23
CA ASP A 172 -19.76 30.28 -83.20
C ASP A 172 -18.70 29.47 -83.98
N TYR A 173 -18.89 28.16 -84.11
CA TYR A 173 -18.09 27.32 -85.01
C TYR A 173 -18.35 27.62 -86.50
N ALA A 174 -19.52 28.16 -86.85
CA ALA A 174 -19.83 28.58 -88.21
C ALA A 174 -19.23 29.97 -88.49
N GLU A 175 -19.32 30.91 -87.55
CA GLU A 175 -18.66 32.22 -87.64
C GLU A 175 -17.12 32.11 -87.62
N GLY A 176 -16.58 31.24 -86.78
CA GLY A 176 -15.15 30.91 -86.76
C GLY A 176 -14.68 30.28 -88.07
N ARG A 177 -15.47 29.38 -88.68
CA ARG A 177 -15.13 28.85 -90.01
C ARG A 177 -15.14 29.93 -91.09
N ALA A 178 -16.18 30.76 -91.13
CA ALA A 178 -16.33 31.82 -92.13
C ALA A 178 -15.19 32.85 -92.06
N ALA A 179 -14.78 33.27 -90.86
CA ALA A 179 -13.70 34.23 -90.71
C ALA A 179 -12.30 33.59 -90.90
N THR A 180 -12.14 32.28 -90.64
CA THR A 180 -10.92 31.54 -91.02
C THR A 180 -10.79 31.43 -92.55
N GLU A 181 -11.90 31.19 -93.26
CA GLU A 181 -11.96 31.21 -94.73
C GLU A 181 -11.66 32.62 -95.29
N ALA A 182 -12.08 33.69 -94.60
CA ALA A 182 -11.79 35.08 -94.95
C ALA A 182 -10.40 35.60 -94.52
N LYS A 183 -9.61 34.80 -93.78
CA LYS A 183 -8.31 35.19 -93.17
C LYS A 183 -8.37 36.42 -92.25
N GLU A 184 -9.52 36.66 -91.63
CA GLU A 184 -9.67 37.76 -90.67
C GLU A 184 -9.27 37.30 -89.26
N PRO A 185 -8.57 38.14 -88.48
CA PRO A 185 -8.27 37.83 -87.09
C PRO A 185 -9.57 37.79 -86.28
N LEU A 186 -9.94 36.59 -85.83
CA LEU A 186 -11.13 36.26 -85.06
C LEU A 186 -11.02 36.74 -83.60
N LYS A 187 -10.79 38.03 -83.39
CA LYS A 187 -10.66 38.63 -82.05
C LYS A 187 -11.88 38.37 -81.19
N ASN A 188 -13.08 38.43 -81.76
CA ASN A 188 -14.33 38.20 -81.04
C ASN A 188 -14.46 36.76 -80.55
N PHE A 189 -13.96 35.77 -81.29
CA PHE A 189 -13.97 34.35 -80.90
C PHE A 189 -12.91 34.04 -79.83
N GLU A 190 -11.74 34.65 -79.90
CA GLU A 190 -10.72 34.54 -78.85
C GLU A 190 -11.18 35.18 -77.54
N LEU A 191 -11.77 36.39 -77.60
CA LEU A 191 -12.40 37.07 -76.46
C LEU A 191 -13.51 36.20 -75.86
N TYR A 192 -14.37 35.63 -76.69
CA TYR A 192 -15.44 34.72 -76.26
C TYR A 192 -14.92 33.49 -75.52
N LYS A 193 -13.83 32.87 -76.00
CA LYS A 193 -13.19 31.72 -75.34
C LYS A 193 -12.60 32.08 -73.97
N THR A 194 -11.95 33.25 -73.86
CA THR A 194 -11.44 33.75 -72.57
C THR A 194 -12.56 34.05 -71.58
N ASP A 195 -13.67 34.66 -72.03
CA ASP A 195 -14.83 34.98 -71.20
C ASP A 195 -15.54 33.71 -70.71
N CYS A 196 -15.68 32.69 -71.57
CA CYS A 196 -16.24 31.39 -71.18
C CYS A 196 -15.36 30.65 -70.17
N THR A 197 -14.03 30.70 -70.35
CA THR A 197 -13.08 30.07 -69.41
C THR A 197 -13.09 30.78 -68.06
N ALA A 198 -13.19 32.11 -68.05
CA ALA A 198 -13.31 32.91 -66.84
C ALA A 198 -14.62 32.60 -66.08
N ARG A 199 -15.75 32.53 -66.78
CA ARG A 199 -17.05 32.17 -66.17
C ARG A 199 -17.07 30.75 -65.61
N TYR A 200 -16.47 29.78 -66.31
CA TYR A 200 -16.34 28.41 -65.78
C TYR A 200 -15.47 28.37 -64.52
N ALA A 201 -14.35 29.11 -64.51
CA ALA A 201 -13.47 29.20 -63.34
C ALA A 201 -14.17 29.89 -62.15
N GLU A 202 -14.91 30.96 -62.39
CA GLU A 202 -15.72 31.68 -61.39
C GLU A 202 -16.77 30.74 -60.77
N LYS A 203 -17.53 30.02 -61.60
CA LYS A 203 -18.53 29.05 -61.10
C LYS A 203 -17.88 27.92 -60.31
N ARG A 204 -16.77 27.38 -60.78
CA ARG A 204 -16.01 26.36 -60.04
C ARG A 204 -15.53 26.87 -58.67
N GLN A 205 -15.15 28.14 -58.56
CA GLN A 205 -14.79 28.75 -57.28
C GLN A 205 -16.03 28.95 -56.38
N GLU A 206 -17.19 29.28 -56.94
CA GLU A 206 -18.46 29.30 -56.20
C GLU A 206 -18.80 27.92 -55.60
N PHE A 207 -18.54 26.81 -56.31
CA PHE A 207 -18.73 25.46 -55.78
C PHE A 207 -17.86 25.15 -54.56
N GLU A 208 -16.60 25.55 -54.59
CA GLU A 208 -15.66 25.34 -53.47
C GLU A 208 -16.09 26.11 -52.22
N SER A 209 -16.95 27.12 -52.37
CA SER A 209 -17.53 27.91 -51.28
C SER A 209 -18.98 27.55 -50.95
N LEU A 210 -19.55 26.52 -51.57
CA LEU A 210 -20.94 26.10 -51.32
C LEU A 210 -21.07 25.52 -49.90
N GLU A 211 -21.69 26.27 -48.99
CA GLU A 211 -22.02 25.78 -47.65
C GLU A 211 -23.38 25.07 -47.66
N PHE A 212 -23.38 23.74 -47.59
CA PHE A 212 -24.62 22.98 -47.43
C PHE A 212 -25.26 23.29 -46.06
N GLY A 213 -26.52 23.72 -46.07
CA GLY A 213 -27.27 24.04 -44.84
C GLY A 213 -27.27 22.90 -43.81
N VAL A 214 -27.26 21.64 -44.27
CA VAL A 214 -27.16 20.44 -43.43
C VAL A 214 -25.80 20.34 -42.73
N VAL A 215 -24.70 20.63 -43.42
CA VAL A 215 -23.33 20.63 -42.85
C VAL A 215 -23.19 21.76 -41.83
N LYS A 216 -23.75 22.94 -42.14
CA LYS A 216 -23.78 24.08 -41.23
C LYS A 216 -24.61 23.79 -39.97
N ALA A 217 -25.76 23.12 -40.11
CA ALA A 217 -26.59 22.71 -38.99
C ALA A 217 -25.88 21.65 -38.12
N ALA A 218 -25.25 20.65 -38.73
CA ALA A 218 -24.46 19.65 -38.03
C ALA A 218 -23.28 20.28 -37.27
N GLY A 219 -22.56 21.22 -37.90
CA GLY A 219 -21.46 21.97 -37.27
C GLY A 219 -21.90 22.94 -36.16
N LYS A 220 -23.16 23.39 -36.16
CA LYS A 220 -23.75 24.13 -35.04
C LYS A 220 -24.15 23.20 -33.88
N LEU A 221 -24.62 22.00 -34.20
CA LEU A 221 -25.01 21.00 -33.20
C LEU A 221 -23.79 20.44 -32.47
N SER A 222 -22.67 20.18 -33.16
CA SER A 222 -21.40 19.70 -32.57
C SER A 222 -20.74 20.63 -31.56
N ARG A 223 -21.25 21.86 -31.41
CA ARG A 223 -20.77 22.84 -30.42
C ARG A 223 -21.62 22.88 -29.16
N LYS A 224 -22.70 22.09 -29.10
CA LYS A 224 -23.61 22.04 -27.95
C LYS A 224 -23.25 20.88 -27.02
N PRO A 225 -23.52 21.00 -25.71
CA PRO A 225 -23.56 19.82 -24.84
C PRO A 225 -24.65 18.86 -25.34
N ASN A 226 -24.38 17.55 -25.32
CA ASN A 226 -25.24 16.49 -25.87
C ASN A 226 -25.49 16.60 -27.39
N ASP A 227 -24.52 17.12 -28.12
CA ASP A 227 -24.52 17.27 -29.57
C ASP A 227 -24.96 16.02 -30.33
N ILE A 228 -24.45 14.85 -29.96
CA ILE A 228 -24.75 13.58 -30.67
C ILE A 228 -26.20 13.13 -30.45
N ALA A 229 -26.75 13.32 -29.24
CA ALA A 229 -28.17 13.03 -28.97
C ALA A 229 -29.08 13.99 -29.76
N LEU A 230 -28.72 15.27 -29.85
CA LEU A 230 -29.45 16.25 -30.66
C LEU A 230 -29.35 15.95 -32.16
N LEU A 231 -28.19 15.47 -32.63
CA LEU A 231 -27.98 15.01 -34.01
C LEU A 231 -28.83 13.78 -34.34
N LYS A 232 -28.91 12.79 -33.43
CA LYS A 232 -29.81 11.62 -33.55
C LYS A 232 -31.26 12.04 -33.78
N ILE A 233 -31.75 12.99 -32.96
CA ILE A 233 -33.10 13.53 -33.09
C ILE A 233 -33.28 14.29 -34.42
N ALA A 234 -32.35 15.17 -34.77
CA ALA A 234 -32.45 16.02 -35.96
C ALA A 234 -32.35 15.23 -37.28
N LEU A 235 -31.63 14.11 -37.28
CA LEU A 235 -31.47 13.22 -38.43
C LEU A 235 -32.58 12.16 -38.52
N GLY A 236 -33.47 12.10 -37.54
CA GLY A 236 -34.70 11.29 -37.58
C GLY A 236 -34.56 9.86 -37.07
N ASP A 237 -33.53 9.58 -36.25
CA ASP A 237 -33.26 8.25 -35.67
C ASP A 237 -33.80 8.14 -34.24
N VAL A 238 -35.02 8.65 -34.01
CA VAL A 238 -35.80 8.34 -32.81
C VAL A 238 -36.90 7.40 -33.28
N ASP A 239 -36.92 6.19 -32.73
CA ASP A 239 -37.99 5.22 -32.94
C ASP A 239 -39.34 5.93 -32.90
N ARG A 240 -40.05 5.88 -34.02
CA ARG A 240 -41.43 6.33 -34.16
C ARG A 240 -42.40 5.32 -33.52
N GLU A 241 -41.98 4.64 -32.46
CA GLU A 241 -42.72 3.62 -31.72
C GLU A 241 -42.94 4.04 -30.26
N THR A 242 -43.69 5.13 -30.07
CA THR A 242 -44.58 5.30 -28.90
C THR A 242 -45.79 6.13 -29.34
N GLY A 243 -46.41 5.74 -30.46
CA GLY A 243 -47.76 6.17 -30.82
C GLY A 243 -48.78 5.43 -29.96
N GLY A 244 -48.96 5.87 -28.73
CA GLY A 244 -49.97 5.37 -27.81
C GLY A 244 -51.37 5.49 -28.41
N ALA A 245 -52.13 4.41 -28.29
CA ALA A 245 -53.47 4.20 -28.80
C ALA A 245 -54.44 5.34 -28.47
N GLY A 246 -55.35 5.60 -29.42
CA GLY A 246 -56.32 6.68 -29.37
C GLY A 246 -57.38 6.55 -28.27
N THR A 247 -57.90 7.71 -27.88
CA THR A 247 -59.23 7.84 -27.27
C THR A 247 -60.17 8.37 -28.33
N SER A 248 -60.91 7.48 -28.96
CA SER A 248 -62.09 7.83 -29.77
C SER A 248 -63.19 8.32 -28.84
N HIS A 249 -63.58 9.58 -29.00
CA HIS A 249 -64.89 10.05 -28.61
C HIS A 249 -65.96 9.26 -29.38
N GLN A 250 -66.89 8.64 -28.67
CA GLN A 250 -68.24 8.37 -29.16
C GLN A 250 -69.21 9.22 -28.33
N GLU A 251 -70.15 9.82 -29.04
CA GLU A 251 -71.33 10.53 -28.55
C GLU A 251 -72.21 9.66 -27.64
#